data_AF-A0AAV6D101-F1
#
_entry.id   AF-A0AAV6D101-F1
#
_cell.length_a   1.000
_cell.length_b   1.000
_cell.length_c   1.000
_cell.angle_alpha   90.00
_cell.angle_beta   90.00
_cell.angle_gamma   90.00
#
_symmetry.space_group_name_H-M   'P 1'
#
loop_
_entity.id
_entity.type
_entity.pdbx_description
1 polymer ?
#
loop_
_entity_poly.entity_id
_entity_poly.type
_entity_poly.pdbx_seq_one_letter_code
_entity_poly.pdbx_strand_id
1 'polypeptide(L)'
;MGKVQVWASQLWANDFPPVCAITGRPAETWKKFKFATPPDWTYALLILVCLGGLGFIAFTIVVAVVSQRASGFLPLTRSSSRTVTLAFWTPLVLLIAWVVSWVIAAIFGFSSNDPTASVIAGTSFWVGVLFLAAGMIGRLVVTPLISPRAKVKELAPGQTDRIVELRNVHPLFVAAVLQRQQASASQYAYPAHSQYLPGST
;
A
#
# COMPACT_ATOMS: atom_id res chain seq x y z
N MET A 1 9.48 -5.77 -13.80
CA MET A 1 9.28 -4.85 -12.66
C MET A 1 10.53 -4.86 -11.80
N GLY A 2 11.05 -3.68 -11.44
CA GLY A 2 12.25 -3.53 -10.63
C GLY A 2 11.98 -3.51 -9.11
N LYS A 3 13.07 -3.54 -8.34
CA LYS A 3 13.08 -3.37 -6.88
C LYS A 3 14.19 -2.40 -6.49
N VAL A 4 13.95 -1.55 -5.50
CA VAL A 4 14.97 -0.62 -4.98
C VAL A 4 14.79 -0.43 -3.48
N GLN A 5 15.91 -0.34 -2.74
CA GLN A 5 15.90 -0.09 -1.31
C GLN A 5 16.16 1.41 -1.07
N VAL A 6 15.28 2.03 -0.30
CA VAL A 6 15.36 3.45 0.04
C VAL A 6 15.10 3.63 1.52
N TRP A 7 15.65 4.68 2.09
CA TRP A 7 15.43 5.03 3.48
C TRP A 7 14.01 5.59 3.69
N ALA A 8 13.37 5.27 4.82
CA ALA A 8 12.03 5.78 5.10
C ALA A 8 12.05 7.32 5.25
N SER A 9 13.14 7.89 5.77
CA SER A 9 13.36 9.34 5.79
C SER A 9 13.41 9.95 4.39
N GLN A 10 14.13 9.34 3.44
CA GLN A 10 14.18 9.78 2.03
C GLN A 10 12.80 9.72 1.38
N LEU A 11 12.02 8.69 1.70
CA LEU A 11 10.66 8.53 1.23
C LEU A 11 9.74 9.65 1.74
N TRP A 12 9.93 10.09 2.98
CA TRP A 12 9.18 11.19 3.57
C TRP A 12 9.63 12.57 3.05
N ALA A 13 10.95 12.74 2.87
CA ALA A 13 11.57 13.98 2.41
C ALA A 13 11.28 14.32 0.93
N ASN A 14 10.60 13.44 0.20
CA ASN A 14 10.29 13.59 -1.22
C ASN A 14 11.54 13.73 -2.11
N ASP A 15 12.65 13.13 -1.68
CA ASP A 15 13.95 13.26 -2.34
C ASP A 15 14.16 12.20 -3.43
N PHE A 16 13.23 12.16 -4.40
CA PHE A 16 13.24 11.20 -5.50
C PHE A 16 13.48 11.87 -6.86
N PRO A 17 14.07 11.15 -7.83
CA PRO A 17 14.16 11.65 -9.19
C PRO A 17 12.76 11.92 -9.77
N PRO A 18 12.61 12.90 -10.68
CA PRO A 18 11.32 13.26 -11.29
C PRO A 18 10.90 12.25 -12.37
N VAL A 19 10.93 10.95 -12.04
CA VAL A 19 10.57 9.83 -12.90
C VAL A 19 9.44 9.06 -12.22
N CYS A 20 8.34 8.84 -12.91
CA CYS A 20 7.19 8.11 -12.39
C CYS A 20 7.58 6.69 -11.98
N ALA A 21 7.25 6.34 -10.73
CA ALA A 21 7.57 5.03 -10.15
C ALA A 21 6.86 3.86 -10.86
N ILE A 22 5.74 4.11 -11.55
CA ILE A 22 4.93 3.07 -12.21
C ILE A 22 5.24 3.00 -13.72
N THR A 23 5.30 4.14 -14.40
CA THR A 23 5.37 4.20 -15.87
C THR A 23 6.75 4.56 -16.42
N GLY A 24 7.67 5.04 -15.58
CA GLY A 24 9.00 5.50 -16.01
C GLY A 24 9.00 6.81 -16.82
N ARG A 25 7.84 7.43 -17.05
CA ARG A 25 7.70 8.76 -17.69
C ARG A 25 8.09 9.87 -16.70
N PRO A 26 8.35 11.11 -17.16
CA PRO A 26 8.56 12.23 -16.24
C PRO A 26 7.39 12.37 -15.26
N ALA A 27 7.71 12.63 -14.00
CA ALA A 27 6.73 12.77 -12.94
C ALA A 27 5.99 14.10 -13.05
N GLU A 28 4.66 14.06 -12.94
CA GLU A 28 3.80 15.26 -12.99
C GLU A 28 3.24 15.61 -11.62
N THR A 29 3.18 14.63 -10.71
CA THR A 29 2.54 14.74 -9.40
C THR A 29 3.28 13.90 -8.37
N TRP A 30 3.19 14.33 -7.11
CA TRP A 30 3.67 13.57 -5.95
C TRP A 30 2.47 13.06 -5.16
N LYS A 31 2.37 11.74 -5.00
CA LYS A 31 1.28 11.12 -4.25
C LYS A 31 1.82 10.49 -2.99
N LYS A 32 1.16 10.77 -1.86
CA LYS A 32 1.46 10.12 -0.59
C LYS A 32 0.97 8.68 -0.59
N PHE A 33 1.87 7.75 -0.32
CA PHE A 33 1.58 6.35 -0.11
C PHE A 33 1.78 5.97 1.36
N LYS A 34 0.91 5.10 1.85
CA LYS A 34 1.04 4.45 3.15
C LYS A 34 1.30 2.98 2.87
N PHE A 35 2.50 2.52 3.22
CA PHE A 35 2.91 1.14 3.12
C PHE A 35 2.73 0.48 4.47
N ALA A 36 2.12 -0.70 4.46
CA ALA A 36 1.92 -1.53 5.64
C ALA A 36 2.37 -2.94 5.26
N THR A 37 3.35 -3.48 5.98
CA THR A 37 3.81 -4.85 5.83
C THR A 37 3.29 -5.65 7.03
N PRO A 38 2.17 -6.39 6.90
CA PRO A 38 1.75 -7.33 7.93
C PRO A 38 2.71 -8.54 7.96
N PRO A 39 2.92 -9.17 9.13
CA PRO A 39 3.67 -10.42 9.20
C PRO A 39 2.92 -11.56 8.49
N ASP A 40 3.67 -12.55 8.01
CA ASP A 40 3.11 -13.59 7.13
C ASP A 40 2.06 -14.47 7.83
N TRP A 41 2.16 -14.64 9.15
CA TRP A 41 1.16 -15.38 9.94
C TRP A 41 -0.22 -14.70 9.94
N THR A 42 -0.29 -13.37 9.74
CA THR A 42 -1.57 -12.65 9.77
C THR A 42 -2.52 -13.12 8.68
N TYR A 43 -1.98 -13.62 7.56
CA TYR A 43 -2.81 -14.16 6.47
C TYR A 43 -3.53 -15.47 6.88
N ALA A 44 -3.10 -16.17 7.93
CA ALA A 44 -3.84 -17.32 8.46
C ALA A 44 -5.22 -16.89 9.02
N LEU A 45 -5.35 -15.66 9.52
CA LEU A 45 -6.64 -15.13 9.98
C LEU A 45 -7.64 -14.91 8.83
N LEU A 46 -7.19 -14.84 7.57
CA LEU A 46 -8.10 -14.81 6.41
C LEU A 46 -8.93 -16.10 6.30
N ILE A 47 -8.40 -17.24 6.77
CA ILE A 47 -9.15 -18.50 6.81
C ILE A 47 -10.35 -18.37 7.75
N LEU A 48 -10.19 -17.64 8.86
CA LEU A 48 -11.27 -17.35 9.81
C LEU A 48 -12.34 -16.41 9.21
N VAL A 49 -11.94 -15.53 8.28
CA VAL A 49 -12.89 -14.68 7.52
C VAL A 49 -13.85 -15.53 6.70
N CYS A 50 -13.33 -16.55 6.02
CA CYS A 50 -14.11 -17.46 5.19
C CYS A 50 -15.13 -18.29 5.99
N LEU A 51 -14.92 -18.48 7.29
CA LEU A 51 -15.79 -19.29 8.16
C LEU A 51 -16.96 -18.51 8.78
N GLY A 52 -17.00 -17.18 8.72
CA GLY A 52 -18.09 -16.46 9.39
C GLY A 52 -18.22 -14.95 9.17
N GLY A 53 -17.45 -14.33 8.26
CA GLY A 53 -17.56 -12.90 7.93
C GLY A 53 -17.06 -11.93 9.00
N LEU A 54 -17.32 -12.20 10.28
CA LEU A 54 -16.80 -11.48 11.46
C LEU A 54 -15.26 -11.49 11.52
N GLY A 55 -14.64 -12.54 10.97
CA GLY A 55 -13.19 -12.63 10.85
C GLY A 55 -12.58 -11.46 10.06
N PHE A 56 -13.34 -10.80 9.17
CA PHE A 56 -12.82 -9.68 8.38
C PHE A 56 -12.46 -8.49 9.27
N ILE A 57 -13.33 -8.16 10.22
CA ILE A 57 -13.11 -7.07 11.15
C ILE A 57 -11.89 -7.37 12.03
N ALA A 58 -11.84 -8.57 12.62
CA ALA A 58 -10.70 -9.02 13.42
C ALA A 58 -9.38 -8.99 12.62
N PHE A 59 -9.40 -9.50 11.38
CA PHE A 59 -8.25 -9.47 10.48
C PHE A 59 -7.76 -8.04 10.21
N THR A 60 -8.67 -7.11 9.91
CA THR A 60 -8.28 -5.72 9.64
C THR A 60 -7.69 -5.03 10.88
N ILE A 61 -8.22 -5.33 12.07
CA ILE A 61 -7.69 -4.81 13.34
C ILE A 61 -6.30 -5.38 13.61
N VAL A 62 -6.11 -6.70 13.51
CA VAL A 62 -4.79 -7.34 13.75
C VAL A 62 -3.76 -6.82 12.76
N VAL A 63 -4.09 -6.75 11.47
CA VAL A 63 -3.20 -6.14 10.46
C VAL A 63 -2.92 -4.68 10.81
N ALA A 64 -3.91 -3.92 11.28
CA ALA A 64 -3.69 -2.54 11.68
C ALA A 64 -2.71 -2.42 12.86
N VAL A 65 -2.83 -3.28 13.87
CA VAL A 65 -1.99 -3.23 15.07
C VAL A 65 -0.58 -3.74 14.81
N VAL A 66 -0.44 -4.84 14.06
CA VAL A 66 0.83 -5.57 13.93
C VAL A 66 1.63 -5.14 12.69
N SER A 67 1.01 -4.47 11.71
CA SER A 67 1.72 -4.05 10.51
C SER A 67 2.81 -3.04 10.78
N GLN A 68 3.99 -3.28 10.21
CA GLN A 68 5.03 -2.27 10.13
C GLN A 68 4.66 -1.27 9.05
N ARG A 69 4.61 0.01 9.44
CA ARG A 69 4.14 1.09 8.56
C ARG A 69 5.28 2.03 8.20
N ALA A 70 5.29 2.45 6.95
CA ALA A 70 6.05 3.59 6.46
C ALA A 70 5.14 4.41 5.55
N SER A 71 5.32 5.73 5.54
CA SER A 71 4.59 6.58 4.61
C SER A 71 5.53 7.59 3.99
N GLY A 72 5.24 7.97 2.75
CA GLY A 72 6.04 8.95 2.04
C GLY A 72 5.47 9.23 0.66
N PHE A 73 6.17 10.07 -0.09
CA PHE A 73 5.71 10.56 -1.38
C PHE A 73 6.41 9.80 -2.50
N LEU A 74 5.66 9.40 -3.53
CA LEU A 74 6.23 8.83 -4.74
C LEU A 74 5.83 9.64 -5.97
N PRO A 75 6.75 9.73 -6.96
CA PRO A 75 6.50 10.46 -8.19
C PRO A 75 5.58 9.64 -9.09
N LEU A 76 4.53 10.27 -9.60
CA LEU A 76 3.56 9.66 -10.51
C LEU A 76 3.16 10.60 -11.65
N THR A 77 2.68 10.02 -12.75
CA THR A 77 1.91 10.75 -13.76
C THR A 77 0.46 10.95 -13.30
N ARG A 78 -0.25 11.96 -13.83
CA ARG A 78 -1.68 12.20 -13.51
C ARG A 78 -2.58 11.02 -13.86
N SER A 79 -2.30 10.33 -14.97
CA SER A 79 -3.05 9.14 -15.37
C SER A 79 -2.89 8.00 -14.37
N SER A 80 -1.65 7.72 -13.96
CA SER A 80 -1.34 6.65 -13.02
C SER A 80 -1.87 6.94 -11.63
N SER A 81 -1.79 8.19 -11.16
CA SER A 81 -2.32 8.57 -9.86
C SER A 81 -3.84 8.38 -9.76
N ARG A 82 -4.59 8.65 -10.83
CA ARG A 82 -6.03 8.36 -10.95
C ARG A 82 -6.31 6.85 -10.93
N THR A 83 -5.59 6.06 -11.73
CA THR A 83 -5.78 4.59 -11.75
C THR A 83 -5.52 3.98 -10.37
N VAL A 84 -4.49 4.42 -9.65
CA VAL A 84 -4.20 3.97 -8.28
C VAL A 84 -5.31 4.39 -7.32
N THR A 85 -5.86 5.60 -7.45
CA THR A 85 -6.99 6.03 -6.61
C THR A 85 -8.22 5.18 -6.87
N LEU A 86 -8.55 4.92 -8.14
CA LEU A 86 -9.68 4.06 -8.51
C LEU A 86 -9.47 2.63 -8.02
N ALA A 87 -8.28 2.04 -8.22
CA ALA A 87 -7.95 0.70 -7.76
C ALA A 87 -8.01 0.53 -6.23
N PHE A 88 -7.92 1.63 -5.47
CA PHE A 88 -8.12 1.63 -4.02
C PHE A 88 -9.60 1.84 -3.63
N TRP A 89 -10.31 2.72 -4.33
CA TRP A 89 -11.71 3.05 -4.04
C TRP A 89 -12.69 1.96 -4.48
N THR A 90 -12.49 1.32 -5.64
CA THR A 90 -13.38 0.28 -6.15
C THR A 90 -13.59 -0.87 -5.15
N PRO A 91 -12.54 -1.53 -4.60
CA PRO A 91 -12.76 -2.58 -3.61
C PRO A 91 -13.31 -2.04 -2.29
N LEU A 92 -13.01 -0.79 -1.93
CA LEU A 92 -13.56 -0.17 -0.72
C LEU A 92 -15.07 0.04 -0.82
N VAL A 93 -15.56 0.54 -1.96
CA VAL A 93 -17.00 0.73 -2.21
C VAL A 93 -17.72 -0.61 -2.21
N LEU A 94 -17.13 -1.66 -2.82
CA LEU A 94 -17.69 -3.02 -2.78
C LEU A 94 -17.82 -3.56 -1.35
N LEU A 95 -16.82 -3.34 -0.49
CA LEU A 95 -16.89 -3.76 0.91
C LEU A 95 -17.94 -2.98 1.71
N ILE A 96 -18.17 -1.69 1.41
CA ILE A 96 -19.25 -0.92 2.02
C ILE A 96 -20.61 -1.43 1.54
N ALA A 97 -20.75 -1.70 0.24
CA ALA A 97 -21.98 -2.24 -0.35
C ALA A 97 -22.35 -3.61 0.25
N TRP A 98 -21.35 -4.45 0.58
CA TRP A 98 -21.58 -5.69 1.31
C TRP A 98 -22.29 -5.46 2.65
N VAL A 99 -21.79 -4.54 3.48
CA VAL A 99 -22.39 -4.24 4.80
C VAL A 99 -23.83 -3.75 4.63
N VAL A 100 -24.06 -2.84 3.67
CA VAL A 100 -25.41 -2.33 3.38
C VAL A 100 -26.36 -3.44 2.96
N SER A 101 -25.91 -4.35 2.09
CA SER A 101 -26.70 -5.50 1.62
C SER A 101 -27.12 -6.43 2.77
N TRP A 102 -26.21 -6.65 3.74
CA TRP A 102 -26.51 -7.48 4.91
C TRP A 102 -27.44 -6.79 5.91
N VAL A 103 -27.34 -5.47 6.06
CA VAL A 103 -28.29 -4.70 6.87
C VAL A 103 -29.70 -4.80 6.29
N ILE A 104 -29.84 -4.67 4.96
CA ILE A 104 -31.13 -4.84 4.27
C ILE A 104 -31.68 -6.26 4.50
N ALA A 105 -30.84 -7.29 4.32
CA ALA A 105 -31.23 -8.67 4.55
C ALA A 105 -31.73 -8.91 5.98
N ALA A 106 -31.05 -8.34 6.99
CA ALA A 106 -31.45 -8.43 8.38
C ALA A 106 -32.80 -7.74 8.64
N ILE A 107 -33.01 -6.52 8.13
CA ILE A 107 -34.26 -5.78 8.31
C ILE A 107 -35.44 -6.61 7.78
N PHE A 108 -35.38 -7.08 6.53
CA PHE A 108 -36.49 -7.85 5.94
C PHE A 108 -36.63 -9.25 6.53
N GLY A 109 -35.52 -9.89 6.95
CA GLY A 109 -35.53 -11.22 7.57
C GLY A 109 -36.11 -11.23 8.99
N PHE A 110 -35.97 -10.14 9.74
CA PHE A 110 -36.50 -10.05 11.12
C PHE A 110 -37.82 -9.27 11.22
N SER A 111 -38.18 -8.45 10.24
CA SER A 111 -39.34 -7.56 10.31
C SER A 111 -40.65 -8.17 9.79
N SER A 112 -40.60 -9.24 8.99
CA SER A 112 -41.79 -9.72 8.28
C SER A 112 -41.71 -11.20 7.99
N ASN A 113 -42.80 -11.93 8.27
CA ASN A 113 -42.96 -13.35 7.92
C ASN A 113 -43.53 -13.54 6.51
N ASP A 114 -43.57 -12.48 5.70
CA ASP A 114 -44.08 -12.54 4.33
C ASP A 114 -43.12 -13.32 3.41
N PRO A 115 -43.63 -14.19 2.54
CA PRO A 115 -42.79 -14.98 1.64
C PRO A 115 -41.98 -14.10 0.68
N THR A 116 -42.52 -12.96 0.25
CA THR A 116 -41.81 -11.96 -0.56
C THR A 116 -40.62 -11.35 0.19
N ALA A 117 -40.79 -11.03 1.48
CA ALA A 117 -39.71 -10.52 2.31
C ALA A 117 -38.60 -11.56 2.56
N SER A 118 -38.97 -12.83 2.70
CA SER A 118 -37.99 -13.92 2.82
C SER A 118 -37.11 -14.07 1.57
N VAL A 119 -37.69 -13.90 0.38
CA VAL A 119 -36.95 -13.93 -0.90
C VAL A 119 -36.03 -12.72 -1.01
N ILE A 120 -36.50 -11.53 -0.62
CA ILE A 120 -35.67 -10.31 -0.58
C ILE A 120 -34.50 -10.48 0.39
N ALA A 121 -34.74 -10.99 1.59
CA ALA A 121 -33.70 -11.24 2.58
C ALA A 121 -32.65 -12.24 2.07
N GLY A 122 -33.11 -13.37 1.49
CA GLY A 122 -32.22 -14.39 0.94
C GLY A 122 -31.37 -13.88 -0.23
N THR A 123 -31.98 -13.15 -1.18
CA THR A 123 -31.24 -12.58 -2.32
C THR A 123 -30.25 -11.51 -1.89
N SER A 124 -30.64 -10.58 -1.01
CA SER A 124 -29.73 -9.57 -0.44
C SER A 124 -28.58 -10.19 0.35
N PHE A 125 -28.78 -11.32 1.02
CA PHE A 125 -27.71 -12.03 1.71
C PHE A 125 -26.64 -12.54 0.72
N TRP A 126 -27.05 -13.25 -0.33
CA TRP A 126 -26.14 -13.78 -1.35
C TRP A 126 -25.43 -12.70 -2.17
N VAL A 127 -26.14 -11.62 -2.51
CA VAL A 127 -25.52 -10.44 -3.15
C VAL A 127 -24.44 -9.84 -2.23
N GLY A 128 -24.71 -9.78 -0.92
CA GLY A 128 -23.71 -9.36 0.05
C GLY A 128 -22.47 -10.25 0.06
N VAL A 129 -22.64 -11.58 0.02
CA VAL A 129 -21.51 -12.54 -0.07
C VAL A 129 -20.67 -12.30 -1.32
N LEU A 130 -21.31 -12.06 -2.47
CA LEU A 130 -20.61 -11.73 -3.72
C LEU A 130 -19.83 -10.42 -3.61
N PHE A 131 -20.40 -9.37 -3.01
CA PHE A 131 -19.70 -8.10 -2.80
C PHE A 131 -18.53 -8.22 -1.84
N LEU A 132 -18.65 -9.03 -0.77
CA LEU A 132 -17.54 -9.33 0.12
C LEU A 132 -16.42 -10.03 -0.65
N ALA A 133 -16.73 -11.12 -1.38
CA ALA A 133 -15.75 -11.87 -2.13
C ALA A 133 -15.06 -11.00 -3.20
N ALA A 134 -15.83 -10.27 -4.01
CA ALA A 134 -15.30 -9.38 -5.04
C ALA A 134 -14.48 -8.22 -4.45
N GLY A 135 -14.95 -7.61 -3.36
CA GLY A 135 -14.23 -6.56 -2.64
C GLY A 135 -12.92 -7.06 -2.04
N MET A 136 -12.92 -8.26 -1.46
CA MET A 136 -11.72 -8.90 -0.92
C MET A 136 -10.72 -9.25 -2.02
N ILE A 137 -11.15 -9.89 -3.10
CA ILE A 137 -10.30 -10.21 -4.24
C ILE A 137 -9.74 -8.93 -4.87
N GLY A 138 -10.58 -7.92 -5.06
CA GLY A 138 -10.15 -6.61 -5.56
C GLY A 138 -9.07 -5.99 -4.66
N ARG A 139 -9.26 -6.03 -3.34
CA ARG A 139 -8.32 -5.45 -2.37
C ARG A 139 -7.01 -6.22 -2.24
N LEU A 140 -7.08 -7.56 -2.23
CA LEU A 140 -5.93 -8.43 -1.97
C LEU A 140 -5.13 -8.77 -3.23
N VAL A 141 -5.77 -8.77 -4.40
CA VAL A 141 -5.14 -9.17 -5.66
C VAL A 141 -4.96 -7.96 -6.58
N VAL A 142 -6.03 -7.22 -6.86
CA VAL A 142 -6.02 -6.16 -7.89
C VAL A 142 -5.28 -4.91 -7.42
N THR A 143 -5.59 -4.38 -6.24
CA THR A 143 -4.91 -3.20 -5.68
C THR A 143 -3.38 -3.37 -5.65
N PRO A 144 -2.82 -4.49 -5.16
CA PRO A 144 -1.38 -4.66 -5.14
C PRO A 144 -0.70 -4.91 -6.49
N LEU A 145 -1.45 -5.35 -7.52
CA LEU A 145 -0.90 -5.53 -8.86
C LEU A 145 -0.68 -4.18 -9.56
N ILE A 146 -1.59 -3.23 -9.31
CA ILE A 146 -1.61 -1.92 -9.96
C ILE A 146 -0.80 -0.87 -9.19
N SER A 147 -0.73 -1.00 -7.87
CA SER A 147 -0.05 -0.02 -7.00
C SER A 147 1.42 -0.40 -6.75
N PRO A 148 2.30 0.59 -6.47
CA PRO A 148 3.65 0.30 -6.01
C PRO A 148 3.55 -0.46 -4.69
N ARG A 149 4.28 -1.57 -4.57
CA ARG A 149 4.40 -2.28 -3.30
C ARG A 149 5.62 -1.76 -2.56
N ALA A 150 5.57 -1.77 -1.23
CA ALA A 150 6.77 -1.61 -0.45
C ALA A 150 6.79 -2.62 0.69
N LYS A 151 7.95 -3.22 0.93
CA LYS A 151 8.22 -4.03 2.11
C LYS A 151 9.06 -3.19 3.07
N VAL A 152 8.50 -2.86 4.23
CA VAL A 152 9.24 -2.17 5.29
C VAL A 152 10.04 -3.23 6.02
N LYS A 153 11.37 -3.09 6.06
CA LYS A 153 12.24 -3.96 6.83
C LYS A 153 12.30 -3.49 8.28
N GLU A 154 12.48 -4.45 9.17
CA GLU A 154 12.75 -4.19 10.58
C GLU A 154 14.00 -3.35 10.76
N LEU A 155 13.99 -2.53 11.81
CA LEU A 155 15.14 -1.70 12.17
C LEU A 155 16.23 -2.62 12.72
N ALA A 156 17.36 -2.71 12.01
CA ALA A 156 18.50 -3.47 12.49
C ALA A 156 19.11 -2.79 13.73
N PRO A 157 19.69 -3.54 14.68
CA PRO A 157 20.34 -2.97 15.86
C PRO A 157 21.44 -1.98 15.45
N GLY A 158 21.38 -0.75 15.97
CA GLY A 158 22.33 0.32 15.65
C GLY A 158 21.95 1.21 14.46
N GLN A 159 20.81 0.97 13.80
CA GLN A 159 20.32 1.80 12.70
C GLN A 159 19.25 2.79 13.20
N THR A 160 19.34 4.05 12.78
CA THR A 160 18.39 5.12 13.21
C THR A 160 17.17 5.24 12.30
N ASP A 161 17.21 4.65 11.10
CA ASP A 161 16.13 4.75 10.11
C ASP A 161 15.79 3.40 9.47
N ARG A 162 14.51 3.23 9.11
CA ARG A 162 13.97 2.00 8.52
C ARG A 162 14.25 1.96 7.03
N ILE A 163 14.60 0.78 6.52
CA ILE A 163 14.76 0.56 5.08
C ILE A 163 13.43 0.09 4.50
N VAL A 164 13.01 0.78 3.43
CA VAL A 164 11.82 0.45 2.66
C VAL A 164 12.25 -0.12 1.31
N GLU A 165 11.92 -1.38 1.07
CA GLU A 165 12.13 -2.02 -0.23
C GLU A 165 10.91 -1.75 -1.13
N LEU A 166 11.04 -0.80 -2.05
CA LEU A 166 10.05 -0.55 -3.08
C LEU A 166 10.09 -1.69 -4.10
N ARG A 167 8.92 -2.26 -4.39
CA ARG A 167 8.67 -3.37 -5.32
C ARG A 167 7.60 -2.96 -6.31
N ASN A 168 7.55 -3.63 -7.46
CA ASN A 168 6.60 -3.30 -8.53
C ASN A 168 6.81 -1.89 -9.09
N VAL A 169 8.07 -1.45 -9.17
CA VAL A 169 8.46 -0.15 -9.74
C VAL A 169 9.05 -0.30 -11.14
N HIS A 170 8.96 0.76 -11.94
CA HIS A 170 9.50 0.80 -13.29
C HIS A 170 11.04 0.73 -13.27
N PRO A 171 11.71 -0.03 -14.16
CA PRO A 171 13.17 -0.13 -14.17
C PRO A 171 13.88 1.22 -14.36
N LEU A 172 13.31 2.15 -15.14
CA LEU A 172 13.86 3.51 -15.30
C LEU A 172 13.89 4.29 -13.98
N PHE A 173 12.87 4.11 -13.13
CA PHE A 173 12.86 4.71 -11.80
C PHE A 173 13.97 4.11 -10.93
N VAL A 174 14.17 2.79 -10.99
CA VAL A 174 15.25 2.12 -10.25
C VAL A 174 16.62 2.63 -10.68
N ALA A 175 16.87 2.73 -11.98
CA ALA A 175 18.13 3.27 -12.51
C ALA A 175 18.38 4.70 -12.02
N ALA A 176 17.36 5.57 -12.08
CA ALA A 176 17.46 6.95 -11.63
C ALA A 176 17.71 7.07 -10.11
N VAL A 177 17.08 6.22 -9.29
CA VAL A 177 17.33 6.20 -7.84
C VAL A 177 18.75 5.70 -7.54
N LEU A 178 19.20 4.63 -8.20
CA LEU A 178 20.56 4.11 -8.04
C LEU A 178 21.62 5.15 -8.44
N GLN A 179 21.41 5.84 -9.57
CA GLN A 179 22.31 6.90 -10.02
C GLN A 179 22.39 8.04 -8.99
N ARG A 180 21.26 8.43 -8.39
CA ARG A 180 21.25 9.45 -7.32
C ARG A 180 21.96 8.96 -6.06
N GLN A 181 21.73 7.72 -5.65
CA GLN A 181 22.41 7.11 -4.51
C GLN A 181 23.92 7.03 -4.72
N GLN A 182 24.38 6.69 -5.92
CA GLN A 182 25.80 6.70 -6.31
C GLN A 182 26.38 8.12 -6.27
N ALA A 183 25.64 9.12 -6.77
CA ALA A 183 26.07 10.52 -6.70
C ALA A 183 26.21 11.00 -5.25
N SER A 184 25.24 10.69 -4.38
CA SER A 184 25.33 11.02 -2.96
C SER A 184 26.48 10.27 -2.28
N ALA A 185 26.67 8.98 -2.54
CA ALA A 185 27.78 8.21 -1.99
C ALA A 185 29.14 8.78 -2.39
N SER A 186 29.29 9.23 -3.64
CA SER A 186 30.52 9.88 -4.11
C SER A 186 30.81 11.20 -3.38
N GLN A 187 29.78 11.98 -3.01
CA GLN A 187 29.96 13.22 -2.25
C GLN A 187 30.42 12.96 -0.80
N TYR A 188 29.95 11.88 -0.17
CA TYR A 188 30.38 11.50 1.19
C TYR A 188 31.73 10.78 1.23
N ALA A 189 32.19 10.20 0.11
CA ALA A 189 33.51 9.56 0.00
C ALA A 189 34.68 10.56 -0.09
N TYR A 190 34.41 11.85 -0.33
CA TYR A 190 35.42 12.92 -0.27
C TYR A 190 35.35 13.73 1.04
N PRO A 191 36.03 13.28 2.11
CA PRO A 191 36.50 14.21 3.13
C PRO A 191 37.98 13.98 3.40
N ALA A 192 38.89 14.50 2.55
CA ALA A 192 40.32 14.62 2.90
C ALA A 192 41.14 15.45 1.89
N HIS A 193 40.74 16.69 1.57
CA HIS A 193 41.75 17.70 1.21
C HIS A 193 41.62 18.84 2.22
N SER A 194 42.31 18.62 3.35
CA SER A 194 42.80 19.67 4.22
C SER A 194 43.40 20.78 3.37
N GLN A 195 42.81 21.98 3.43
CA GLN A 195 43.49 23.19 3.01
C GLN A 195 44.70 23.36 3.93
N TYR A 196 45.86 22.89 3.46
CA TYR A 196 47.14 23.24 4.03
C TYR A 196 47.30 24.74 3.81
N LEU A 197 47.03 25.56 4.82
CA LEU A 197 47.42 26.96 4.81
C LEU A 197 48.96 27.01 4.85
N PRO A 198 49.63 27.48 3.78
CA PRO A 198 51.06 27.74 3.85
C PRO A 198 51.26 28.96 4.75
N GLY A 199 52.32 28.91 5.56
CA GLY A 199 52.47 29.73 6.76
C GLY A 199 52.48 31.25 6.55
N SER A 200 52.29 31.94 7.67
CA SER A 200 52.83 33.28 7.88
C SER A 200 53.60 33.26 9.20
N THR A 201 54.92 33.24 9.03
CA THR A 201 55.93 33.66 10.01
C THR A 201 55.67 35.07 10.52
#